data_AF-A0A151SP58-F1
#
_entry.id   AF-A0A151SP58-F1
#
_cell.length_a   1.000
_cell.length_b   1.000
_cell.length_c   1.000
_cell.angle_alpha   90.00
_cell.angle_beta   90.00
_cell.angle_gamma   90.00
#
_symmetry.space_group_name_H-M   'P 1'
#
loop_
_entity.id
_entity.type
_entity.pdbx_description
1 polymer ?
#
loop_
_entity_poly.entity_id
_entity_poly.type
_entity_poly.pdbx_seq_one_letter_code
_entity_poly.pdbx_strand_id
1 'polypeptide(L)'
;RVCLTIDTWTSSQNLSYMCLTAHFIDNNWKLQKKVLNFCQVTSHTGKTMAKKVEHCLSIWALNRVLTLTVDNASSNDKSKKRLMSWNSLVMKGDYIHMRCCAHILNLIVKENIDAILRIRGAVTYVRSYPSRLSKFKTCVEKQNIEYKGLVCLDVETRWNSTYLMLEAALKLNKAFEELEMQDKKYIEELEKVKGVPSYANWEFVRAILPFLKLFYDATLRIG
;
A
#
# COMPACT_ATOMS: atom_id res chain seq x y z
N ARG A 1 -22.70 -16.28 -4.73
CA ARG A 1 -22.31 -14.85 -4.84
C ARG A 1 -20.86 -14.83 -5.28
N VAL A 2 -20.47 -13.98 -6.23
CA VAL A 2 -19.12 -14.01 -6.81
C VAL A 2 -18.50 -12.62 -6.76
N CYS A 3 -17.25 -12.53 -6.35
CA CYS A 3 -16.40 -11.35 -6.50
C CYS A 3 -15.56 -11.51 -7.77
N LEU A 4 -15.39 -10.44 -8.53
CA LEU A 4 -14.65 -10.47 -9.79
C LEU A 4 -13.38 -9.64 -9.67
N THR A 5 -12.31 -10.11 -10.30
CA THR A 5 -11.06 -9.37 -10.46
C THR A 5 -10.74 -9.29 -11.95
N ILE A 6 -10.46 -8.09 -12.44
CA ILE A 6 -9.95 -7.84 -13.79
C ILE A 6 -8.50 -7.45 -13.67
N ASP A 7 -7.65 -8.19 -14.36
CA ASP A 7 -6.22 -7.91 -14.49
C ASP A 7 -5.93 -7.58 -15.96
N THR A 8 -5.25 -6.46 -16.22
CA THR A 8 -4.77 -6.12 -17.56
C THR A 8 -3.28 -5.82 -17.56
N TRP A 9 -2.58 -6.32 -18.57
CA TRP A 9 -1.14 -6.11 -18.72
C TRP A 9 -0.77 -6.08 -20.20
N THR A 10 0.39 -5.52 -20.49
CA THR A 10 0.98 -5.49 -21.84
C THR A 10 2.15 -6.47 -21.87
N SER A 11 2.19 -7.36 -22.86
CA SER A 11 3.30 -8.29 -23.06
C SER A 11 4.54 -7.56 -23.61
N SER A 12 5.69 -8.25 -23.58
CA SER A 12 6.94 -7.78 -24.20
C SER A 12 6.84 -7.56 -25.72
N GLN A 13 5.78 -8.05 -26.35
CA GLN A 13 5.47 -7.85 -27.78
C GLN A 13 4.51 -6.67 -28.01
N ASN A 14 4.30 -5.81 -27.01
CA ASN A 14 3.33 -4.70 -27.04
C ASN A 14 1.87 -5.13 -27.29
N LEU A 15 1.50 -6.36 -26.89
CA LEU A 15 0.13 -6.84 -26.97
C LEU A 15 -0.54 -6.74 -25.60
N SER A 16 -1.73 -6.16 -25.55
CA SER A 16 -2.48 -6.00 -24.31
C SER A 16 -3.42 -7.18 -24.06
N TYR A 17 -3.42 -7.69 -22.84
CA TYR A 17 -4.24 -8.80 -22.39
C TYR A 17 -5.15 -8.39 -21.24
N MET A 18 -6.27 -9.10 -21.12
CA MET A 18 -7.22 -8.98 -20.03
C MET A 18 -7.58 -10.36 -19.51
N CYS A 19 -7.50 -10.54 -18.20
CA CYS A 19 -7.98 -11.72 -17.49
C CYS A 19 -9.12 -11.33 -16.56
N LEU A 20 -10.25 -12.05 -16.64
CA LEU A 20 -11.37 -11.94 -15.72
C LEU A 20 -11.37 -13.18 -14.82
N THR A 21 -11.24 -12.98 -13.52
CA THR A 21 -11.23 -14.05 -12.51
C THR A 21 -12.41 -13.90 -11.57
N ALA A 22 -13.12 -15.00 -11.33
CA ALA A 22 -14.14 -15.14 -10.31
C ALA A 22 -13.58 -15.72 -9.02
N HIS A 23 -14.04 -15.15 -7.91
CA HIS A 23 -13.74 -15.57 -6.54
C HIS A 23 -15.05 -15.82 -5.80
N PHE A 24 -15.20 -16.98 -5.18
CA PHE A 24 -16.37 -17.30 -4.36
C PHE A 24 -16.03 -18.33 -3.29
N ILE A 25 -16.86 -18.41 -2.25
CA ILE A 25 -16.78 -19.45 -1.23
C ILE A 25 -17.76 -20.55 -1.62
N ASP A 26 -17.30 -21.80 -1.65
CA ASP A 26 -18.14 -22.96 -1.95
C ASP A 26 -18.88 -23.51 -0.72
N ASN A 27 -19.67 -24.56 -0.90
CA ASN A 27 -20.46 -25.17 0.17
C ASN A 27 -19.60 -25.80 1.29
N ASN A 28 -18.32 -26.04 1.02
CA ASN A 28 -17.37 -26.58 1.98
C ASN A 28 -16.56 -25.45 2.66
N TRP A 29 -17.03 -24.20 2.58
CA TRP A 29 -16.36 -23.03 3.12
C TRP A 29 -14.96 -22.79 2.54
N LYS A 30 -14.67 -23.32 1.35
CA LYS A 30 -13.37 -23.16 0.70
C LYS A 30 -13.40 -22.02 -0.31
N LEU A 31 -12.38 -21.17 -0.27
CA LEU A 31 -12.19 -20.12 -1.27
C LEU A 31 -11.84 -20.74 -2.63
N GLN A 32 -12.65 -20.44 -3.63
CA GLN A 32 -12.48 -20.84 -5.01
C GLN A 32 -12.02 -19.65 -5.86
N LYS A 33 -11.05 -19.89 -6.74
CA LYS A 33 -10.55 -18.95 -7.74
C LYS A 33 -10.66 -19.59 -9.13
N LYS A 34 -11.41 -18.98 -10.05
CA LYS A 34 -11.66 -19.50 -11.40
C LYS A 34 -11.48 -18.41 -12.45
N VAL A 35 -10.66 -18.68 -13.47
CA VAL A 35 -10.53 -17.77 -14.63
C VAL A 35 -11.77 -17.96 -15.49
N LEU A 36 -12.54 -16.89 -15.68
CA LEU A 36 -13.75 -16.88 -16.50
C LEU A 36 -13.45 -16.55 -17.96
N ASN A 37 -12.46 -15.68 -18.18
CA ASN A 37 -12.06 -15.27 -19.52
C ASN A 37 -10.61 -14.78 -19.53
N PHE A 38 -9.91 -15.07 -20.61
CA PHE A 38 -8.59 -14.56 -20.91
C PHE A 38 -8.57 -14.16 -22.39
N CYS A 39 -8.36 -12.89 -22.69
CA CYS A 39 -8.40 -12.41 -24.07
C CYS A 39 -7.45 -11.24 -24.32
N GLN A 40 -6.96 -11.15 -25.54
CA GLN A 40 -6.27 -9.97 -26.03
C GLN A 40 -7.26 -8.81 -26.18
N VAL A 41 -6.86 -7.61 -25.77
CA VAL A 41 -7.64 -6.38 -25.90
C VAL A 41 -6.89 -5.39 -26.79
N THR A 42 -7.56 -4.81 -27.76
CA THR A 42 -6.97 -3.85 -28.72
C THR A 42 -6.97 -2.42 -28.19
N SER A 43 -7.65 -2.16 -27.06
CA SER A 43 -7.79 -0.83 -26.46
C SER A 43 -8.09 -0.95 -24.96
N HIS A 44 -7.31 -0.26 -24.12
CA HIS A 44 -7.53 -0.16 -22.66
C HIS A 44 -8.66 0.80 -22.27
N THR A 45 -9.60 1.09 -23.17
CA THR A 45 -10.72 1.97 -22.85
C THR A 45 -11.72 1.24 -21.96
N GLY A 46 -12.12 1.87 -20.86
CA GLY A 46 -13.08 1.31 -19.90
C GLY A 46 -14.41 0.82 -20.52
N LYS A 47 -14.80 1.33 -21.69
CA LYS A 47 -15.98 0.88 -22.44
C LYS A 47 -15.80 -0.52 -23.06
N THR A 48 -14.64 -0.81 -23.62
CA THR A 48 -14.35 -2.11 -24.26
C THR A 48 -14.22 -3.21 -23.22
N MET A 49 -13.56 -2.91 -22.10
CA MET A 49 -13.45 -3.82 -20.96
C MET A 49 -14.82 -4.13 -20.37
N ALA A 50 -15.66 -3.12 -20.12
CA ALA A 50 -17.01 -3.32 -19.60
C ALA A 50 -17.85 -4.26 -20.49
N LYS A 51 -17.82 -4.08 -21.82
CA LYS A 51 -18.53 -4.99 -22.76
C LYS A 51 -18.02 -6.43 -22.68
N LYS A 52 -16.70 -6.63 -22.55
CA LYS A 52 -16.11 -7.97 -22.41
C LYS A 52 -16.53 -8.65 -21.11
N VAL A 53 -16.65 -7.88 -20.03
CA VAL A 53 -17.17 -8.37 -18.74
C VAL A 53 -18.65 -8.71 -18.85
N GLU A 54 -19.49 -7.82 -19.39
CA GLU A 54 -20.94 -8.06 -19.61
C GLU A 54 -21.16 -9.35 -20.41
N HIS A 55 -20.44 -9.49 -21.52
CA HIS A 55 -20.54 -10.67 -22.36
C HIS A 55 -20.13 -11.94 -21.61
N CYS A 56 -19.05 -11.89 -20.83
CA CYS A 56 -18.59 -13.01 -20.04
C CYS A 56 -19.62 -13.41 -18.97
N LEU A 57 -20.17 -12.43 -18.23
CA LEU A 57 -21.20 -12.69 -17.22
C LEU A 57 -22.46 -13.30 -17.82
N SER A 58 -22.84 -12.87 -19.03
CA SER A 58 -23.96 -13.45 -19.78
C SER A 58 -23.70 -14.91 -20.15
N ILE A 59 -22.52 -15.23 -20.71
CA ILE A 59 -22.13 -16.62 -21.05
C ILE A 59 -22.17 -17.53 -19.83
N TRP A 60 -21.66 -17.06 -18.69
CA TRP A 60 -21.61 -17.84 -17.46
C TRP A 60 -22.90 -17.77 -16.62
N ALA A 61 -23.94 -17.09 -17.10
CA ALA A 61 -25.21 -16.84 -16.38
C ALA A 61 -25.01 -16.29 -14.96
N LEU A 62 -24.00 -15.44 -14.77
CA LEU A 62 -23.62 -14.88 -13.47
C LEU A 62 -24.42 -13.60 -13.16
N ASN A 63 -25.56 -13.78 -12.50
CA ASN A 63 -26.52 -12.70 -12.25
C ASN A 63 -26.34 -11.99 -10.89
N ARG A 64 -25.39 -12.44 -10.05
CA ARG A 64 -25.19 -11.94 -8.67
C ARG A 64 -23.70 -11.66 -8.39
N VAL A 65 -23.21 -10.54 -8.91
CA VAL A 65 -21.86 -10.03 -8.69
C VAL A 65 -21.84 -9.16 -7.43
N LEU A 66 -20.96 -9.50 -6.48
CA LEU A 66 -20.85 -8.81 -5.19
C LEU A 66 -19.91 -7.60 -5.28
N THR A 67 -18.71 -7.80 -5.81
CA THR A 67 -17.70 -6.76 -6.00
C THR A 67 -16.97 -6.99 -7.31
N LEU A 68 -16.43 -5.90 -7.88
CA LEU A 68 -15.47 -5.95 -8.98
C LEU A 68 -14.19 -5.26 -8.50
N THR A 69 -13.03 -5.83 -8.80
CA THR A 69 -11.73 -5.19 -8.56
C THR A 69 -11.06 -5.02 -9.92
N VAL A 70 -10.65 -3.81 -10.26
CA VAL A 70 -9.91 -3.49 -11.50
C VAL A 70 -8.49 -3.08 -11.14
N ASP A 71 -7.58 -3.28 -12.09
CA ASP A 71 -6.22 -2.75 -12.01
C ASP A 71 -6.19 -1.21 -12.07
N ASN A 72 -5.06 -0.60 -11.72
CA ASN A 72 -4.96 0.85 -11.54
C ASN A 72 -4.51 1.57 -12.83
N ALA A 73 -5.25 1.37 -13.93
CA ALA A 73 -5.11 2.16 -15.15
C ALA A 73 -6.01 3.41 -15.10
N SER A 74 -5.49 4.58 -15.49
CA SER A 74 -6.23 5.86 -15.49
C SER A 74 -7.49 5.84 -16.38
N SER A 75 -7.58 4.88 -17.30
CA SER A 75 -8.75 4.63 -18.15
C SER A 75 -9.95 4.03 -17.40
N ASN A 76 -9.76 3.55 -16.16
CA ASN A 76 -10.79 2.89 -15.35
C ASN A 76 -11.73 3.86 -14.60
N ASP A 77 -11.42 5.15 -14.51
CA ASP A 77 -12.37 6.15 -13.97
C ASP A 77 -13.61 6.32 -14.87
N LYS A 78 -13.47 6.09 -16.18
CA LYS A 78 -14.59 6.10 -17.14
C LYS A 78 -15.37 4.79 -17.15
N SER A 79 -14.78 3.65 -16.75
CA SER A 79 -15.50 2.38 -16.62
C SER A 79 -16.44 2.40 -15.42
N LYS A 80 -16.08 3.12 -14.35
CA LYS A 80 -16.88 3.33 -13.12
C LYS A 80 -18.33 3.74 -13.40
N LYS A 81 -18.58 4.79 -14.19
CA LYS A 81 -19.94 5.29 -14.47
C LYS A 81 -20.84 4.28 -15.20
N ARG A 82 -20.25 3.43 -16.05
CA ARG A 82 -20.99 2.44 -16.84
C ARG A 82 -21.22 1.15 -16.06
N LEU A 83 -20.24 0.75 -15.24
CA LEU A 83 -20.38 -0.36 -14.29
C LEU A 83 -21.46 -0.10 -13.25
N MET A 84 -21.55 1.12 -12.69
CA MET A 84 -22.60 1.53 -11.75
C MET A 84 -24.02 1.52 -12.35
N SER A 85 -24.16 1.46 -13.68
CA SER A 85 -25.47 1.33 -14.35
C SER A 85 -25.96 -0.12 -14.52
N TRP A 86 -25.21 -1.11 -14.02
CA TRP A 86 -25.65 -2.51 -14.03
C TRP A 86 -26.65 -2.77 -12.90
N ASN A 87 -27.89 -3.16 -13.25
CA ASN A 87 -28.97 -3.49 -12.31
C ASN A 87 -28.75 -4.76 -11.47
N SER A 88 -27.59 -5.42 -11.59
CA SER A 88 -27.24 -6.66 -10.89
C SER A 88 -26.26 -6.47 -9.72
N LEU A 89 -26.00 -5.22 -9.32
CA LEU A 89 -25.04 -4.88 -8.28
C LEU A 89 -25.65 -4.95 -6.88
N VAL A 90 -25.00 -5.72 -6.01
CA VAL A 90 -25.34 -5.75 -4.58
C VAL A 90 -24.92 -4.42 -3.95
N MET A 91 -25.78 -3.85 -3.08
CA MET A 91 -25.55 -2.57 -2.37
C MET A 91 -25.25 -1.37 -3.29
N LYS A 92 -25.94 -1.26 -4.44
CA LYS A 92 -25.86 -0.10 -5.38
C LYS A 92 -24.44 0.27 -5.85
N GLY A 93 -23.48 -0.61 -5.66
CA GLY A 93 -22.10 -0.42 -6.08
C GLY A 93 -21.14 0.23 -5.08
N ASP A 94 -21.51 0.31 -3.80
CA ASP A 94 -20.67 0.89 -2.74
C ASP A 94 -19.28 0.21 -2.61
N TYR A 95 -19.14 -1.03 -3.07
CA TYR A 95 -17.91 -1.84 -2.96
C TYR A 95 -17.32 -2.28 -4.33
N ILE A 96 -17.73 -1.64 -5.44
CA ILE A 96 -17.29 -1.98 -6.82
C ILE A 96 -15.86 -1.53 -7.13
N HIS A 97 -15.23 -0.79 -6.22
CA HIS A 97 -13.88 -0.31 -6.45
C HIS A 97 -13.06 -0.28 -5.18
N MET A 98 -12.51 -1.43 -4.80
CA MET A 98 -11.33 -1.44 -3.95
C MET A 98 -10.16 -0.96 -4.80
N ARG A 99 -9.65 0.24 -4.51
CA ARG A 99 -8.33 0.66 -5.00
C ARG A 99 -7.35 -0.41 -4.55
N CYS A 100 -6.79 -1.16 -5.49
CA CYS A 100 -5.90 -2.26 -5.18
C CYS A 100 -4.72 -1.73 -4.36
N CYS A 101 -4.26 -2.52 -3.39
CA CYS A 101 -3.02 -2.35 -2.65
C CYS A 101 -1.83 -2.02 -3.58
N ALA A 102 -1.92 -2.44 -4.85
CA ALA A 102 -1.01 -2.10 -5.94
C ALA A 102 -0.80 -0.59 -6.18
N HIS A 103 -1.81 0.27 -5.99
CA HIS A 103 -1.60 1.72 -6.13
C HIS A 103 -0.69 2.27 -5.03
N ILE A 104 -0.91 1.84 -3.79
CA ILE A 104 -0.11 2.22 -2.63
C ILE A 104 1.30 1.62 -2.73
N LEU A 105 1.42 0.35 -3.13
CA LEU A 105 2.70 -0.28 -3.43
C LEU A 105 3.43 0.49 -4.55
N ASN A 106 2.72 0.89 -5.60
CA ASN A 106 3.27 1.70 -6.67
C ASN A 106 3.65 3.12 -6.19
N LEU A 107 2.94 3.73 -5.24
CA LEU A 107 3.31 5.00 -4.61
C LEU A 107 4.56 4.87 -3.72
N ILE A 108 4.66 3.79 -2.93
CA ILE A 108 5.84 3.46 -2.13
C ILE A 108 7.05 3.25 -3.06
N VAL A 109 6.87 2.45 -4.12
CA VAL A 109 7.94 2.08 -5.06
C VAL A 109 8.38 3.23 -5.96
N LYS A 110 7.45 4.05 -6.48
CA LYS A 110 7.80 5.06 -7.49
C LYS A 110 8.46 6.31 -6.94
N GLU A 111 8.16 6.72 -5.71
CA GLU A 111 8.62 8.05 -5.25
C GLU A 111 9.24 8.10 -3.86
N ASN A 112 9.07 7.11 -2.96
CA ASN A 112 9.39 7.35 -1.55
C ASN A 112 9.97 6.17 -0.74
N ILE A 113 10.58 5.17 -1.39
CA ILE A 113 11.53 4.26 -0.70
C ILE A 113 12.64 5.07 0.00
N ASP A 114 13.03 6.21 -0.58
CA ASP A 114 14.06 7.10 -0.02
C ASP A 114 13.70 7.61 1.38
N ALA A 115 12.45 8.01 1.60
CA ALA A 115 11.97 8.48 2.90
C ALA A 115 12.08 7.38 3.97
N ILE A 116 11.71 6.14 3.61
CA ILE A 116 11.82 4.98 4.51
C ILE A 116 13.28 4.69 4.83
N LEU A 117 14.17 4.74 3.83
CA LEU A 117 15.60 4.51 4.03
C LEU A 117 16.27 5.57 4.90
N ARG A 118 15.90 6.86 4.74
CA ARG A 118 16.40 7.95 5.59
C ARG A 118 15.97 7.77 7.04
N ILE A 119 14.69 7.43 7.28
CA ILE A 119 14.19 7.19 8.63
C ILE A 119 14.83 5.93 9.23
N ARG A 120 15.02 4.87 8.44
CA ARG A 120 15.78 3.69 8.86
C ARG A 120 17.22 4.07 9.25
N GLY A 121 17.88 4.91 8.47
CA GLY A 121 19.20 5.44 8.78
C GLY A 121 19.23 6.17 10.12
N ALA A 122 18.29 7.09 10.35
CA ALA A 122 18.16 7.82 11.61
C ALA A 122 17.94 6.90 12.82
N VAL A 123 17.03 5.93 12.69
CA VAL A 123 16.76 4.93 13.72
C VAL A 123 18.00 4.05 13.97
N THR A 124 18.72 3.68 12.90
CA THR A 124 19.95 2.90 12.98
C THR A 124 20.99 3.66 13.79
N TYR A 125 21.24 4.93 13.45
CA TYR A 125 22.18 5.79 14.19
C TYR A 125 21.90 5.81 15.69
N VAL A 126 20.64 6.04 16.07
CA VAL A 126 20.22 6.09 17.48
C VAL A 126 20.47 4.75 18.19
N ARG A 127 20.28 3.63 17.47
CA ARG A 127 20.40 2.28 18.02
C ARG A 127 21.81 1.69 17.96
N SER A 128 22.72 2.27 17.17
CA SER A 128 24.07 1.73 16.99
C SER A 128 24.89 1.70 18.29
N TYR A 129 24.68 2.67 19.18
CA TYR A 129 25.46 2.78 20.42
C TYR A 129 24.60 3.23 21.61
N PRO A 130 24.83 2.71 22.84
CA PRO A 130 24.09 3.12 24.04
C PRO A 130 24.18 4.62 24.32
N SER A 131 25.34 5.24 24.05
CA SER A 131 25.54 6.68 24.23
C SER A 131 24.66 7.52 23.31
N ARG A 132 24.45 7.09 22.07
CA ARG A 132 23.53 7.76 21.11
C ARG A 132 22.09 7.63 21.54
N LEU A 133 21.70 6.44 22.02
CA LEU A 133 20.37 6.22 22.58
C LEU A 133 20.12 7.10 23.81
N SER A 134 21.09 7.24 24.71
CA SER A 134 20.97 8.13 25.88
C SER A 134 20.82 9.60 25.47
N LYS A 135 21.61 10.09 24.52
CA LYS A 135 21.45 11.45 23.98
C LYS A 135 20.07 11.65 23.35
N PHE A 136 19.59 10.68 22.58
CA PHE A 136 18.27 10.74 21.97
C PHE A 136 17.17 10.78 23.03
N LYS A 137 17.27 10.00 24.12
CA LYS A 137 16.34 10.08 25.25
C LYS A 137 16.30 11.49 25.86
N THR A 138 17.45 12.14 26.02
CA THR A 138 17.49 13.55 26.46
C THR A 138 16.76 14.47 25.49
N CYS A 139 16.84 14.22 24.18
CA CYS A 139 16.06 14.99 23.19
C CYS A 139 14.55 14.75 23.32
N VAL A 140 14.13 13.50 23.58
CA VAL A 140 12.72 13.15 23.86
C VAL A 140 12.19 13.87 25.09
N GLU A 141 12.98 13.93 26.17
CA GLU A 141 12.64 14.64 27.40
C GLU A 141 12.54 16.16 27.18
N LYS A 142 13.50 16.76 26.46
CA LYS A 142 13.49 18.19 26.12
C LYS A 142 12.27 18.60 25.30
N GLN A 143 11.84 17.76 24.37
CA GLN A 143 10.68 18.00 23.52
C GLN A 143 9.34 17.66 24.23
N ASN A 144 9.40 17.25 25.50
CA ASN A 144 8.26 16.89 26.34
C ASN A 144 7.30 15.91 25.65
N ILE A 145 7.86 14.90 24.99
CA ILE A 145 7.08 13.93 24.20
C ILE A 145 6.39 12.95 25.17
N GLU A 146 5.06 12.84 25.05
CA GLU A 146 4.25 11.95 25.89
C GLU A 146 4.53 10.46 25.64
N TYR A 147 4.85 10.09 24.40
CA TYR A 147 5.12 8.72 23.99
C TYR A 147 6.35 8.16 24.72
N LYS A 148 6.13 7.09 25.51
CA LYS A 148 7.17 6.44 26.33
C LYS A 148 7.91 5.29 25.65
N GLY A 149 7.52 4.93 24.43
CA GLY A 149 8.19 3.88 23.66
C GLY A 149 9.55 4.33 23.12
N LEU A 150 10.38 3.37 22.73
CA LEU A 150 11.67 3.62 22.08
C LEU A 150 11.57 3.39 20.58
N VAL A 151 12.55 3.92 19.84
CA VAL A 151 12.75 3.59 18.43
C VAL A 151 13.10 2.11 18.27
N CYS A 152 12.54 1.44 17.27
CA CYS A 152 12.83 0.06 16.91
C CYS A 152 13.33 -0.01 15.47
N LEU A 153 14.41 -0.75 15.23
CA LEU A 153 14.90 -0.99 13.87
C LEU A 153 14.07 -2.11 13.25
N ASP A 154 13.73 -1.96 11.97
CA ASP A 154 13.00 -2.99 11.25
C ASP A 154 13.90 -4.15 10.80
N VAL A 155 13.26 -5.25 10.43
CA VAL A 155 13.85 -6.36 9.69
C VAL A 155 13.44 -6.15 8.24
N GLU A 156 14.41 -5.89 7.36
CA GLU A 156 14.15 -5.44 5.98
C GLU A 156 13.23 -6.37 5.17
N THR A 157 13.28 -7.68 5.46
CA THR A 157 12.46 -8.70 4.80
C THR A 157 11.03 -8.79 5.35
N ARG A 158 10.69 -8.03 6.40
CA ARG A 158 9.39 -8.11 7.11
C ARG A 158 8.76 -6.73 7.23
N TRP A 159 7.88 -6.37 6.30
CA TRP A 159 7.20 -5.07 6.29
C TRP A 159 6.39 -4.74 7.56
N ASN A 160 5.91 -5.75 8.31
CA ASN A 160 5.29 -5.53 9.63
C ASN A 160 6.25 -4.80 10.60
N SER A 161 7.53 -5.15 10.57
CA SER A 161 8.53 -4.48 11.39
C SER A 161 8.88 -3.09 10.86
N THR A 162 8.83 -2.88 9.54
CA THR A 162 8.97 -1.55 8.92
C THR A 162 7.83 -0.64 9.35
N TYR A 163 6.58 -1.13 9.38
CA TYR A 163 5.44 -0.38 9.92
C TYR A 163 5.69 0.08 11.37
N LEU A 164 6.10 -0.85 12.24
CA LEU A 164 6.37 -0.53 13.65
C LEU A 164 7.51 0.48 13.81
N MET A 165 8.58 0.35 13.03
CA MET A 165 9.69 1.34 13.01
C MET A 165 9.17 2.72 12.63
N LEU A 166 8.42 2.83 11.53
CA LEU A 166 7.90 4.10 11.05
C LEU A 166 6.91 4.72 12.03
N GLU A 167 6.05 3.91 12.66
CA GLU A 167 5.08 4.38 13.65
C GLU A 167 5.80 4.95 14.89
N ALA A 168 6.79 4.23 15.43
CA ALA A 168 7.55 4.69 16.57
C ALA A 168 8.39 5.93 16.24
N ALA A 169 9.04 5.94 15.07
CA ALA A 169 9.85 7.07 14.62
C ALA A 169 9.00 8.34 14.42
N LEU A 170 7.80 8.21 13.84
CA LEU A 170 6.90 9.34 13.63
C LEU A 170 6.41 9.95 14.95
N LYS A 171 6.11 9.12 15.97
CA LYS A 171 5.76 9.59 17.33
C LYS A 171 6.93 10.33 18.01
N LEU A 172 8.15 10.09 17.55
CA LEU A 172 9.40 10.65 18.09
C LEU A 172 10.05 11.66 17.14
N ASN A 173 9.34 12.14 16.10
CA ASN A 173 9.93 12.97 15.03
C ASN A 173 10.62 14.23 15.58
N LYS A 174 10.00 14.93 16.54
CA LYS A 174 10.58 16.12 17.20
C LYS A 174 11.91 15.84 17.89
N ALA A 175 12.10 14.63 18.43
CA ALA A 175 13.37 14.26 19.05
C ALA A 175 14.47 14.03 18.01
N PHE A 176 14.13 13.60 16.79
CA PHE A 176 15.08 13.54 15.68
C PHE A 176 15.47 14.93 15.16
N GLU A 177 14.50 15.84 15.06
CA GLU A 177 14.75 17.26 14.72
C GLU A 177 15.66 17.92 15.77
N GLU A 178 15.41 17.67 17.05
CA GLU A 178 16.27 18.16 18.13
C GLU A 178 17.67 17.53 18.10
N LEU A 179 17.77 16.23 17.80
CA LEU A 179 19.05 15.53 17.68
C LEU A 179 19.88 16.10 16.52
N GLU A 180 19.24 16.47 15.41
CA GLU A 180 19.88 17.14 14.28
C GLU A 180 20.51 18.48 14.69
N MET A 181 19.82 19.28 15.51
CA MET A 181 20.36 20.55 16.00
C MET A 181 21.52 20.37 16.99
N GLN A 182 21.52 19.29 17.78
CA GLN A 182 22.47 19.08 18.88
C GLN A 182 23.70 18.24 18.52
N ASP A 183 23.61 17.29 17.58
CA ASP A 183 24.67 16.33 17.30
C ASP A 183 25.17 16.43 15.85
N LYS A 184 26.26 17.19 15.63
CA LYS A 184 26.89 17.29 14.31
C LYS A 184 27.27 15.92 13.71
N LYS A 185 27.64 14.94 14.57
CA LYS A 185 27.98 13.59 14.08
C LYS A 185 26.77 12.86 13.51
N TYR A 186 25.56 13.17 13.97
CA TYR A 186 24.33 12.62 13.40
C TYR A 186 24.18 13.05 11.94
N ILE A 187 24.38 14.34 11.66
CA ILE A 187 24.34 14.89 10.30
C ILE A 187 25.46 14.27 9.45
N GLU A 188 26.72 14.36 9.90
CA GLU A 188 27.88 13.89 9.14
C GLU A 188 27.83 12.40 8.79
N GLU A 189 27.30 11.54 9.67
CA GLU A 189 27.17 10.11 9.39
C GLU A 189 26.00 9.80 8.46
N LEU A 190 24.86 10.50 8.60
CA LEU A 190 23.71 10.25 7.75
C LEU A 190 23.89 10.79 6.34
N GLU A 191 24.59 11.92 6.17
CA GLU A 191 24.96 12.46 4.85
C GLU A 191 25.78 11.49 4.00
N LYS A 192 26.59 10.62 4.61
CA LYS A 192 27.35 9.57 3.90
C LYS A 192 26.47 8.51 3.26
N VAL A 193 25.21 8.40 3.66
CA VAL A 193 24.28 7.38 3.18
C VAL A 193 23.21 8.00 2.30
N LYS A 194 22.28 8.74 2.92
CA LYS A 194 21.09 9.30 2.27
C LYS A 194 20.74 10.70 2.78
N GLY A 195 21.41 11.18 3.82
CA GLY A 195 21.07 12.40 4.56
C GLY A 195 20.05 12.17 5.66
N VAL A 196 19.86 13.20 6.48
CA VAL A 196 18.84 13.23 7.53
C VAL A 196 17.42 13.22 6.94
N PRO A 197 16.41 12.73 7.70
CA PRO A 197 15.01 12.80 7.27
C PRO A 197 14.54 14.26 7.22
N SER A 198 14.10 14.71 6.04
CA SER A 198 13.55 16.06 5.84
C SER A 198 12.07 16.14 6.25
N TYR A 199 11.53 17.36 6.36
CA TYR A 199 10.09 17.59 6.59
C TYR A 199 9.21 16.81 5.60
N ALA A 200 9.56 16.81 4.31
CA ALA A 200 8.81 16.08 3.28
C ALA A 200 8.82 14.56 3.52
N ASN A 201 9.91 14.01 4.07
CA ASN A 201 9.98 12.59 4.42
C ASN A 201 9.04 12.25 5.58
N TRP A 202 8.97 13.11 6.60
CA TRP A 202 8.05 12.93 7.73
C TRP A 202 6.58 13.05 7.32
N GLU A 203 6.25 14.02 6.46
CA GLU A 203 4.90 14.18 5.94
C GLU A 203 4.47 13.01 5.05
N PHE A 204 5.38 12.49 4.23
CA PHE A 204 5.12 11.26 3.48
C PHE A 204 4.80 10.09 4.42
N VAL A 205 5.61 9.88 5.46
CA VAL A 205 5.36 8.79 6.41
C VAL A 205 4.05 9.00 7.16
N ARG A 206 3.73 10.22 7.58
CA ARG A 206 2.44 10.57 8.21
C ARG A 206 1.25 10.23 7.31
N ALA A 207 1.37 10.49 6.00
CA ALA A 207 0.32 10.18 5.04
C ALA A 207 0.18 8.67 4.77
N ILE A 208 1.27 7.92 4.72
CA ILE A 208 1.25 6.48 4.38
C ILE A 208 0.94 5.57 5.57
N LEU A 209 1.26 6.01 6.80
CA LEU A 209 1.16 5.18 8.01
C LEU A 209 -0.24 4.60 8.24
N PRO A 210 -1.34 5.38 8.14
CA PRO A 210 -2.68 4.85 8.33
C PRO A 210 -2.99 3.72 7.36
N PHE A 211 -2.47 3.78 6.13
CA PHE A 211 -2.65 2.72 5.14
C PHE A 211 -1.86 1.46 5.48
N LEU A 212 -0.58 1.62 5.83
CA LEU A 212 0.26 0.49 6.27
C LEU A 212 -0.34 -0.21 7.49
N LYS A 213 -1.02 0.53 8.38
CA LYS A 213 -1.74 -0.03 9.51
C LYS A 213 -2.85 -1.01 9.08
N LEU A 214 -3.61 -0.73 8.02
CA LEU A 214 -4.63 -1.69 7.55
C LEU A 214 -4.01 -3.03 7.16
N PHE A 215 -2.85 -3.00 6.49
CA PHE A 215 -2.14 -4.22 6.16
C PHE A 215 -1.66 -4.92 7.43
N TYR A 216 -1.04 -4.16 8.35
CA TYR A 216 -0.50 -4.67 9.61
C TYR A 216 -1.58 -5.43 10.40
N ASP A 217 -2.73 -4.78 10.59
CA ASP A 217 -3.88 -5.35 11.29
C ASP A 217 -4.45 -6.58 10.58
N ALA A 218 -4.52 -6.56 9.23
CA ALA A 218 -4.97 -7.71 8.46
C ALA A 218 -4.03 -8.92 8.62
N THR A 219 -2.73 -8.68 8.72
CA THR A 219 -1.71 -9.74 8.80
C THR A 219 -1.66 -10.37 10.17
N LEU A 220 -1.90 -9.59 11.22
CA LEU A 220 -2.08 -10.11 12.58
C LEU A 220 -3.32 -11.00 12.75
N ARG A 221 -4.32 -10.87 11.87
CA ARG A 221 -5.55 -11.70 11.89
C ARG A 221 -5.42 -13.02 11.12
N ILE A 222 -4.43 -13.12 10.24
CA ILE A 222 -4.19 -14.29 9.39
C ILE A 222 -3.07 -15.17 9.96
N GLY A 223 -2.21 -14.61 10.81
CA GLY A 223 -1.11 -15.29 11.49
C GLY A 223 -1.51 -15.97 12.80
#